data_AF-A0A497RBJ8-F1
#
_entry.id   AF-A0A497RBJ8-F1
#
_cell.length_a   1.000
_cell.length_b   1.000
_cell.length_c   1.000
_cell.angle_alpha   90.00
_cell.angle_beta   90.00
_cell.angle_gamma   90.00
#
_symmetry.space_group_name_H-M   'P 1'
#
loop_
_entity.id
_entity.type
_entity.pdbx_description
1 polymer ?
#
loop_
_entity_poly.entity_id
_entity_poly.type
_entity_poly.pdbx_seq_one_letter_code
_entity_poly.pdbx_strand_id
1 'polypeptide(L)'
;MTMTIASLAKKGYKGCSVRRLLNEPELRKQINEDPAVRGNVHSKGIVMDKIAVSGKVLLIGPTGEAKTLFARTILKHLTNAINERKYHIAGCPFNEDAGYLIHIAENYAKDPAASAEVLKNLCPFCKQNIAESIKKVTNQDINLDRSNDILALETEQVIKALNAVKADKTVVNVAQIDPRNDPEGLYMLLAGVENLEQLFGGKTSTTFSPMAHKVGVLSQGFVVVNEIQRLPLNFLEALMGFLEDPSGIKYSIQGRPVFVDGAMIFTSNAPLSVFGEEAQPIINRIPEVLWPARTKLERIKIVEDMFKEHLTLCLNDMTANPALVSLLEKTKQFGKKGVSKLAIQFIGLMADLSIPNALKSGETEAYARKKVTRDMFFKSLIEIHDPEKTPHVDLRTLYSLIGETVLRKDEFYKQNSVAMLTLDDAKRIVELFDIPRNLINDAMQEVKTMLRRTIKTDEELTTVQSISEDIDKMKALTDEELSKIIIAYEGLEKQPKKIQEAVISQLKPSYEQLLLVDHI
;
A
#
# COMPACT_ATOMS: atom_id res chain seq x y z
N MET A 1 -8.17 0.05 -29.69
CA MET A 1 -7.52 -0.37 -30.95
C MET A 1 -7.48 -1.89 -30.94
N THR A 2 -8.19 -2.53 -31.87
CA THR A 2 -8.33 -3.99 -31.92
C THR A 2 -7.23 -4.58 -32.80
N MET A 3 -6.60 -5.67 -32.34
CA MET A 3 -5.53 -6.39 -33.04
C MET A 3 -5.93 -7.86 -33.20
N THR A 4 -5.27 -8.61 -34.09
CA THR A 4 -5.43 -10.08 -34.14
C THR A 4 -4.36 -10.77 -33.30
N ILE A 5 -4.62 -12.01 -32.86
CA ILE A 5 -3.63 -12.84 -32.15
C ILE A 5 -2.31 -12.93 -32.93
N ALA A 6 -2.35 -13.17 -34.24
CA ALA A 6 -1.15 -13.19 -35.08
C ALA A 6 -0.36 -11.87 -35.04
N SER A 7 -1.05 -10.74 -35.10
CA SER A 7 -0.41 -9.42 -35.06
C SER A 7 0.21 -9.09 -33.70
N LEU A 8 -0.40 -9.57 -32.60
CA LEU A 8 0.14 -9.44 -31.26
C LEU A 8 1.39 -10.31 -31.06
N ALA A 9 1.35 -11.56 -31.50
CA ALA A 9 2.50 -12.47 -31.48
C ALA A 9 3.68 -11.87 -32.25
N LYS A 10 3.43 -11.30 -33.44
CA LYS A 10 4.46 -10.61 -34.25
C LYS A 10 5.06 -9.39 -33.55
N LYS A 11 4.30 -8.69 -32.69
CA LYS A 11 4.79 -7.59 -31.84
C LYS A 11 5.51 -8.09 -30.58
N GLY A 12 5.66 -9.40 -30.39
CA GLY A 12 6.33 -10.00 -29.24
C GLY A 12 5.47 -10.07 -27.97
N TYR A 13 4.16 -9.89 -28.06
CA TYR A 13 3.26 -10.07 -26.93
C TYR A 13 3.21 -11.55 -26.53
N LYS A 14 3.42 -11.85 -25.25
CA LYS A 14 3.39 -13.23 -24.69
C LYS A 14 2.37 -13.40 -23.57
N GLY A 15 1.49 -12.43 -23.39
CA GLY A 15 0.55 -12.38 -22.26
C GLY A 15 1.05 -11.58 -21.06
N CYS A 16 0.11 -11.08 -20.26
CA CYS A 16 0.36 -10.25 -19.11
C CYS A 16 -0.58 -10.65 -17.97
N SER A 17 -0.04 -10.84 -16.76
CA SER A 17 -0.81 -11.14 -15.56
C SER A 17 -0.25 -10.42 -14.35
N VAL A 18 -1.08 -10.20 -13.33
CA VAL A 18 -0.65 -9.59 -12.06
C VAL A 18 0.51 -10.36 -11.44
N ARG A 19 0.43 -11.70 -11.45
CA ARG A 19 1.50 -12.58 -10.96
C ARG A 19 2.83 -12.36 -11.69
N ARG A 20 2.79 -12.23 -13.02
CA ARG A 20 3.99 -11.95 -13.81
C ARG A 20 4.56 -10.57 -13.47
N LEU A 21 3.70 -9.55 -13.45
CA LEU A 21 4.09 -8.16 -13.16
C LEU A 21 4.75 -8.02 -11.77
N LEU A 22 4.20 -8.67 -10.75
CA LEU A 22 4.76 -8.63 -9.39
C LEU A 22 6.07 -9.43 -9.22
N ASN A 23 6.48 -10.21 -10.23
CA ASN A 23 7.79 -10.84 -10.28
C ASN A 23 8.82 -10.00 -11.06
N GLU A 24 8.42 -8.89 -11.69
CA GLU A 24 9.33 -8.01 -12.43
C GLU A 24 10.08 -7.08 -11.46
N PRO A 25 11.43 -7.12 -11.45
CA PRO A 25 12.24 -6.28 -10.55
C PRO A 25 11.95 -4.78 -10.69
N GLU A 26 11.73 -4.30 -11.91
CA GLU A 26 11.51 -2.89 -12.21
C GLU A 26 10.20 -2.37 -11.60
N LEU A 27 9.11 -3.13 -11.73
CA LEU A 27 7.82 -2.74 -11.17
C LEU A 27 7.84 -2.82 -9.63
N ARG A 28 8.47 -3.86 -9.06
CA ARG A 28 8.64 -3.96 -7.60
C ARG A 28 9.44 -2.80 -7.04
N LYS A 29 10.49 -2.37 -7.75
CA LYS A 29 11.28 -1.19 -7.40
C LYS A 29 10.42 0.07 -7.42
N GLN A 30 9.64 0.31 -8.48
CA GLN A 30 8.72 1.45 -8.58
C GLN A 30 7.71 1.50 -7.43
N ILE A 31 7.12 0.34 -7.05
CA ILE A 31 6.17 0.25 -5.93
C ILE A 31 6.87 0.53 -4.59
N ASN A 32 8.06 -0.02 -4.37
CA ASN A 32 8.79 0.13 -3.11
C ASN A 32 9.28 1.56 -2.89
N GLU A 33 9.75 2.21 -3.96
CA GLU A 33 10.29 3.57 -3.96
C GLU A 33 9.20 4.65 -4.08
N ASP A 34 7.93 4.28 -4.21
CA ASP A 34 6.83 5.24 -4.31
C ASP A 34 6.75 6.12 -3.05
N PRO A 35 6.88 7.45 -3.20
CA PRO A 35 6.93 8.37 -2.07
C PRO A 35 5.59 8.52 -1.35
N ALA A 36 4.46 8.21 -2.01
CA ALA A 36 3.12 8.34 -1.44
C ALA A 36 2.90 7.37 -0.27
N VAL A 37 3.70 6.30 -0.18
CA VAL A 37 3.61 5.33 0.91
C VAL A 37 5.00 4.94 1.36
N ARG A 38 5.58 5.76 2.24
CA ARG A 38 6.84 5.41 2.92
C ARG A 38 6.61 4.35 3.99
N GLY A 39 7.64 3.56 4.26
CA GLY A 39 7.67 2.58 5.35
C GLY A 39 7.90 1.12 4.92
N ASN A 40 8.01 0.27 5.94
CA ASN A 40 8.11 -1.20 5.96
C ASN A 40 8.32 -1.91 4.61
N VAL A 41 9.54 -1.75 4.06
CA VAL A 41 9.98 -2.38 2.81
C VAL A 41 9.79 -3.89 2.82
N HIS A 42 10.02 -4.53 3.98
CA HIS A 42 9.85 -5.96 4.14
C HIS A 42 8.37 -6.38 3.94
N SER A 43 7.44 -5.74 4.63
CA SER A 43 6.01 -6.03 4.50
C SER A 43 5.47 -5.67 3.12
N LYS A 44 5.94 -4.59 2.48
CA LYS A 44 5.60 -4.31 1.08
C LYS A 44 5.98 -5.49 0.16
N GLY A 45 7.19 -6.03 0.33
CA GLY A 45 7.66 -7.23 -0.35
C GLY A 45 6.74 -8.42 -0.17
N ILE A 46 6.40 -8.72 1.09
CA ILE A 46 5.49 -9.82 1.44
C ILE A 46 4.11 -9.61 0.81
N VAL A 47 3.55 -8.40 0.88
CA VAL A 47 2.25 -8.11 0.25
C VAL A 47 2.28 -8.39 -1.25
N MET A 48 3.31 -7.93 -1.94
CA MET A 48 3.51 -8.23 -3.37
C MET A 48 3.59 -9.74 -3.61
N ASP A 49 4.31 -10.49 -2.79
CA ASP A 49 4.42 -11.95 -2.93
C ASP A 49 3.08 -12.65 -2.69
N LYS A 50 2.32 -12.24 -1.66
CA LYS A 50 0.98 -12.81 -1.38
C LYS A 50 -0.01 -12.53 -2.52
N ILE A 51 0.00 -11.32 -3.08
CA ILE A 51 -0.82 -10.99 -4.24
C ILE A 51 -0.36 -11.78 -5.47
N ALA A 52 0.95 -11.92 -5.71
CA ALA A 52 1.47 -12.67 -6.85
C ALA A 52 1.08 -14.16 -6.79
N VAL A 53 1.01 -14.73 -5.59
CA VAL A 53 0.66 -16.15 -5.40
C VAL A 53 -0.85 -16.37 -5.44
N SER A 54 -1.63 -15.52 -4.78
CA SER A 54 -3.05 -15.81 -4.50
C SER A 54 -4.06 -14.80 -5.05
N GLY A 55 -3.60 -13.71 -5.66
CA GLY A 55 -4.44 -12.61 -6.13
C GLY A 55 -5.12 -11.81 -5.01
N LYS A 56 -4.93 -12.20 -3.74
CA LYS A 56 -5.60 -11.56 -2.60
C LYS A 56 -4.68 -11.46 -1.38
N VAL A 57 -4.93 -10.47 -0.52
CA VAL A 57 -4.16 -10.28 0.71
C VAL A 57 -4.97 -9.47 1.72
N LEU A 58 -4.79 -9.77 3.00
CA LEU A 58 -5.34 -8.99 4.10
C LEU A 58 -4.23 -8.24 4.83
N LEU A 59 -4.32 -6.91 4.88
CA LEU A 59 -3.42 -6.05 5.66
C LEU A 59 -4.01 -5.81 7.06
N ILE A 60 -3.35 -6.30 8.11
CA ILE A 60 -3.79 -6.16 9.51
C ILE A 60 -2.84 -5.25 10.26
N GLY A 61 -3.33 -4.17 10.86
CA GLY A 61 -2.50 -3.27 11.69
C GLY A 61 -3.32 -2.13 12.30
N PRO A 62 -2.73 -1.24 13.11
CA PRO A 62 -3.51 -0.23 13.81
C PRO A 62 -4.13 0.82 12.88
N THR A 63 -5.11 1.56 13.42
CA THR A 63 -5.77 2.67 12.72
C THR A 63 -4.73 3.73 12.35
N GLY A 64 -4.92 4.42 11.22
CA GLY A 64 -4.04 5.53 10.84
C GLY A 64 -2.67 5.13 10.29
N GLU A 65 -2.30 3.85 10.18
CA GLU A 65 -0.99 3.40 9.66
C GLU A 65 -0.92 3.25 8.11
N ALA A 66 -1.71 4.04 7.38
CA ALA A 66 -1.67 4.13 5.91
C ALA A 66 -1.88 2.81 5.13
N LYS A 67 -2.48 1.76 5.73
CA LYS A 67 -2.79 0.49 5.06
C LYS A 67 -3.59 0.68 3.77
N THR A 68 -4.69 1.44 3.85
CA THR A 68 -5.55 1.74 2.69
C THR A 68 -4.82 2.55 1.64
N LEU A 69 -3.95 3.48 2.05
CA LEU A 69 -3.13 4.26 1.11
C LEU A 69 -2.16 3.34 0.36
N PHE A 70 -1.48 2.43 1.07
CA PHE A 70 -0.63 1.40 0.45
C PHE A 70 -1.41 0.56 -0.55
N ALA A 71 -2.56 0.02 -0.13
CA ALA A 71 -3.44 -0.78 -0.98
C ALA A 71 -3.81 -0.04 -2.27
N ARG A 72 -4.13 1.25 -2.19
CA ARG A 72 -4.45 2.06 -3.37
C ARG A 72 -3.23 2.29 -4.26
N THR A 73 -2.07 2.59 -3.68
CA THR A 73 -0.83 2.85 -4.43
C THR A 73 -0.37 1.62 -5.20
N ILE A 74 -0.32 0.45 -4.54
CA ILE A 74 0.07 -0.80 -5.21
C ILE A 74 -0.91 -1.16 -6.33
N LEU A 75 -2.23 -1.04 -6.10
CA LEU A 75 -3.21 -1.31 -7.15
C LEU A 75 -3.09 -0.33 -8.31
N LYS A 76 -2.81 0.96 -8.05
CA LYS A 76 -2.60 1.96 -9.10
C LYS A 76 -1.43 1.60 -10.01
N HIS A 77 -0.30 1.17 -9.44
CA HIS A 77 0.86 0.68 -10.21
C HIS A 77 0.49 -0.53 -11.06
N LEU A 78 -0.21 -1.49 -10.48
CA LEU A 78 -0.67 -2.68 -11.19
C LEU A 78 -1.64 -2.34 -12.32
N THR A 79 -2.64 -1.49 -12.08
CA THR A 79 -3.60 -1.08 -13.12
C THR A 79 -2.92 -0.34 -14.25
N ASN A 80 -1.95 0.54 -13.94
CA ASN A 80 -1.18 1.25 -14.97
C ASN A 80 -0.38 0.25 -15.83
N ALA A 81 0.34 -0.68 -15.19
CA ALA A 81 1.12 -1.69 -15.91
C ALA A 81 0.23 -2.59 -16.79
N ILE A 82 -0.95 -2.98 -16.30
CA ILE A 82 -1.94 -3.76 -17.07
C ILE A 82 -2.47 -2.93 -18.25
N ASN A 83 -2.90 -1.70 -18.01
CA ASN A 83 -3.42 -0.81 -19.05
C ASN A 83 -2.38 -0.48 -20.12
N GLU A 84 -1.11 -0.43 -19.77
CA GLU A 84 -0.02 -0.22 -20.73
C GLU A 84 0.27 -1.48 -21.55
N ARG A 85 0.21 -2.67 -20.95
CA ARG A 85 0.85 -3.88 -21.54
C ARG A 85 -0.13 -4.96 -21.98
N LYS A 86 -1.24 -5.15 -21.26
CA LYS A 86 -2.16 -6.27 -21.47
C LYS A 86 -3.09 -6.07 -22.67
N TYR A 87 -3.36 -7.18 -23.36
CA TYR A 87 -4.44 -7.32 -24.34
C TYR A 87 -5.28 -8.54 -23.95
N HIS A 88 -6.60 -8.44 -24.10
CA HIS A 88 -7.53 -9.53 -23.81
C HIS A 88 -8.22 -10.03 -25.07
N ILE A 89 -8.75 -11.24 -25.02
CA ILE A 89 -9.58 -11.80 -26.10
C ILE A 89 -10.82 -10.90 -26.26
N ALA A 90 -11.02 -10.33 -27.45
CA ALA A 90 -12.07 -9.35 -27.71
C ALA A 90 -13.45 -9.91 -27.31
N GLY A 91 -14.34 -9.04 -26.82
CA GLY A 91 -15.70 -9.42 -26.42
C GLY A 91 -15.80 -10.22 -25.11
N CYS A 92 -14.69 -10.45 -24.41
CA CYS A 92 -14.70 -11.08 -23.08
C CYS A 92 -14.80 -10.02 -21.97
N PRO A 93 -15.88 -10.00 -21.17
CA PRO A 93 -16.04 -9.02 -20.09
C PRO A 93 -15.04 -9.23 -18.93
N PHE A 94 -14.44 -10.41 -18.82
CA PHE A 94 -13.47 -10.79 -17.78
C PHE A 94 -12.02 -10.49 -18.15
N ASN A 95 -11.79 -9.88 -19.31
CA ASN A 95 -10.47 -9.49 -19.80
C ASN A 95 -9.45 -10.65 -19.80
N GLU A 96 -9.90 -11.87 -20.15
CA GLU A 96 -9.02 -13.05 -20.28
C GLU A 96 -7.88 -12.77 -21.27
N ASP A 97 -6.66 -13.10 -20.86
CA ASP A 97 -5.45 -12.68 -21.54
C ASP A 97 -5.32 -13.30 -22.95
N ALA A 98 -5.05 -12.48 -23.96
CA ALA A 98 -4.89 -12.92 -25.35
C ALA A 98 -3.64 -13.81 -25.56
N GLY A 99 -2.66 -13.76 -24.64
CA GLY A 99 -1.47 -14.57 -24.65
C GLY A 99 -1.75 -16.07 -24.48
N TYR A 100 -2.88 -16.46 -23.89
CA TYR A 100 -3.31 -17.87 -23.88
C TYR A 100 -3.45 -18.41 -25.31
N LEU A 101 -4.11 -17.66 -26.20
CA LEU A 101 -4.31 -18.08 -27.59
C LEU A 101 -3.01 -18.07 -28.40
N ILE A 102 -2.10 -17.12 -28.11
CA ILE A 102 -0.75 -17.12 -28.72
C ILE A 102 -0.02 -18.40 -28.33
N HIS A 103 0.02 -18.72 -27.03
CA HIS A 103 0.72 -19.89 -26.52
C HIS A 103 0.11 -21.20 -27.06
N ILE A 104 -1.21 -21.28 -27.14
CA ILE A 104 -1.91 -22.42 -27.74
C ILE A 104 -1.54 -22.53 -29.23
N ALA A 105 -1.63 -21.45 -30.01
CA ALA A 105 -1.32 -21.48 -31.44
C ALA A 105 0.13 -21.90 -31.73
N GLU A 106 1.08 -21.50 -30.88
CA GLU A 106 2.50 -21.89 -31.00
C GLU A 106 2.77 -23.36 -30.63
N ASN A 107 1.97 -23.96 -29.76
CA ASN A 107 2.20 -25.30 -29.23
C ASN A 107 1.20 -26.36 -29.71
N TYR A 108 0.14 -25.97 -30.41
CA TYR A 108 -0.91 -26.89 -30.85
C TYR A 108 -0.35 -28.05 -31.67
N ALA A 109 0.61 -27.80 -32.56
CA ALA A 109 1.24 -28.84 -33.37
C ALA A 109 2.08 -29.86 -32.57
N LYS A 110 2.52 -29.49 -31.36
CA LYS A 110 3.32 -30.35 -30.48
C LYS A 110 2.44 -31.15 -29.51
N ASP A 111 1.42 -30.49 -28.96
CA ASP A 111 0.49 -31.09 -28.00
C ASP A 111 -0.95 -30.58 -28.24
N PRO A 112 -1.65 -31.18 -29.21
CA PRO A 112 -3.04 -30.82 -29.50
C PRO A 112 -3.97 -31.10 -28.32
N ALA A 113 -3.72 -32.17 -27.56
CA ALA A 113 -4.61 -32.62 -26.48
C ALA A 113 -4.61 -31.64 -25.30
N ALA A 114 -3.44 -31.24 -24.82
CA ALA A 114 -3.33 -30.22 -23.78
C ALA A 114 -3.88 -28.87 -24.26
N SER A 115 -3.59 -28.52 -25.51
CA SER A 115 -4.08 -27.28 -26.13
C SER A 115 -5.61 -27.22 -26.21
N ALA A 116 -6.26 -28.31 -26.63
CA ALA A 116 -7.71 -28.43 -26.67
C ALA A 116 -8.33 -28.35 -25.26
N GLU A 117 -7.67 -28.93 -24.26
CA GLU A 117 -8.14 -28.85 -22.88
C GLU A 117 -8.06 -27.43 -22.32
N VAL A 118 -7.02 -26.65 -22.66
CA VAL A 118 -6.97 -25.22 -22.28
C VAL A 118 -8.11 -24.44 -22.94
N LEU A 119 -8.34 -24.63 -24.25
CA LEU A 119 -9.43 -23.96 -24.98
C LEU A 119 -10.81 -24.24 -24.37
N LYS A 120 -11.05 -25.47 -23.93
CA LYS A 120 -12.29 -25.90 -23.27
C LYS A 120 -12.56 -25.19 -21.94
N ASN A 121 -11.49 -24.85 -21.23
CA ASN A 121 -11.53 -24.21 -19.91
C ASN A 121 -11.60 -22.67 -19.96
N LEU A 122 -11.51 -22.05 -21.15
CA LEU A 122 -11.75 -20.61 -21.30
C LEU A 122 -13.23 -20.26 -20.99
N CYS A 123 -13.49 -19.00 -20.61
CA CYS A 123 -14.86 -18.58 -20.36
C CYS A 123 -15.77 -18.71 -21.60
N PRO A 124 -17.10 -18.81 -21.41
CA PRO A 124 -18.06 -18.96 -22.50
C PRO A 124 -17.93 -17.89 -23.61
N PHE A 125 -17.66 -16.64 -23.24
CA PHE A 125 -17.50 -15.53 -24.19
C PHE A 125 -16.30 -15.70 -25.11
N CYS A 126 -15.13 -16.08 -24.54
CA CYS A 126 -13.94 -16.37 -25.33
C CYS A 126 -14.18 -17.53 -26.28
N LYS A 127 -14.81 -18.60 -25.79
CA LYS A 127 -15.13 -19.78 -26.61
C LYS A 127 -16.04 -19.43 -27.77
N GLN A 128 -17.08 -18.62 -27.55
CA GLN A 128 -17.95 -18.18 -28.66
C GLN A 128 -17.14 -17.51 -29.78
N ASN A 129 -16.26 -16.57 -29.44
CA ASN A 129 -15.45 -15.86 -30.44
C ASN A 129 -14.44 -16.77 -31.15
N ILE A 130 -13.91 -17.78 -30.45
CA ILE A 130 -13.01 -18.79 -31.04
C ILE A 130 -13.79 -19.72 -31.98
N ALA A 131 -14.97 -20.19 -31.56
CA ALA A 131 -15.83 -21.07 -32.37
C ALA A 131 -16.28 -20.35 -33.64
N GLU A 132 -16.65 -19.07 -33.57
CA GLU A 132 -16.96 -18.24 -34.74
C GLU A 132 -15.76 -18.09 -35.68
N SER A 133 -14.55 -17.94 -35.14
CA SER A 133 -13.32 -17.88 -35.94
C SER A 133 -13.04 -19.22 -36.64
N ILE A 134 -13.22 -20.33 -35.93
CA ILE A 134 -13.06 -21.69 -36.49
C ILE A 134 -14.08 -21.92 -37.59
N LYS A 135 -15.37 -21.62 -37.35
CA LYS A 135 -16.42 -21.72 -38.36
C LYS A 135 -16.09 -20.95 -39.63
N LYS A 136 -15.51 -19.74 -39.52
CA LYS A 136 -15.10 -18.94 -40.68
C LYS A 136 -13.95 -19.57 -41.48
N VAL A 137 -13.10 -20.37 -40.84
CA VAL A 137 -11.94 -21.01 -41.48
C VAL A 137 -12.28 -22.41 -42.01
N THR A 138 -13.09 -23.18 -41.29
CA THR A 138 -13.37 -24.60 -41.58
C THR A 138 -14.76 -24.85 -42.14
N ASN A 139 -15.68 -23.87 -42.08
CA ASN A 139 -17.11 -24.02 -42.32
C ASN A 139 -17.81 -25.05 -41.41
N GLN A 140 -17.18 -25.45 -40.31
CA GLN A 140 -17.74 -26.38 -39.34
C GLN A 140 -18.13 -25.66 -38.04
N ASP A 141 -19.30 -26.00 -37.51
CA ASP A 141 -19.69 -25.63 -36.15
C ASP A 141 -19.10 -26.65 -35.19
N ILE A 142 -18.31 -26.17 -34.22
CA ILE A 142 -17.69 -27.02 -33.20
C ILE A 142 -18.16 -26.64 -31.81
N ASN A 143 -18.24 -27.62 -30.91
CA ASN A 143 -18.45 -27.37 -29.50
C ASN A 143 -17.11 -27.41 -28.76
N LEU A 144 -16.60 -26.23 -28.39
CA LEU A 144 -15.34 -26.11 -27.63
C LEU A 144 -15.40 -26.74 -26.23
N ASP A 145 -16.57 -27.13 -25.74
CA ASP A 145 -16.69 -27.87 -24.47
C ASP A 145 -16.27 -29.33 -24.56
N ARG A 146 -16.09 -29.83 -25.78
CA ARG A 146 -15.67 -31.19 -26.08
C ARG A 146 -14.31 -31.14 -26.76
N SER A 147 -13.25 -31.48 -26.03
CA SER A 147 -11.88 -31.46 -26.55
C SER A 147 -11.75 -32.31 -27.83
N ASN A 148 -12.52 -33.41 -27.95
CA ASN A 148 -12.56 -34.27 -29.15
C ASN A 148 -13.04 -33.55 -30.42
N ASP A 149 -13.97 -32.59 -30.31
CA ASP A 149 -14.49 -31.84 -31.46
C ASP A 149 -13.41 -30.91 -32.02
N ILE A 150 -12.51 -30.43 -31.16
CA ILE A 150 -11.35 -29.60 -31.54
C ILE A 150 -10.25 -30.47 -32.16
N LEU A 151 -10.00 -31.64 -31.57
CA LEU A 151 -8.97 -32.59 -32.02
C LEU A 151 -9.31 -33.24 -33.38
N ALA A 152 -10.58 -33.25 -33.77
CA ALA A 152 -11.01 -33.74 -35.08
C ALA A 152 -10.68 -32.77 -36.23
N LEU A 153 -10.30 -31.53 -35.94
CA LEU A 153 -9.89 -30.54 -36.93
C LEU A 153 -8.41 -30.67 -37.29
N GLU A 154 -8.08 -30.33 -38.53
CA GLU A 154 -6.69 -30.26 -39.00
C GLU A 154 -5.91 -29.19 -38.24
N THR A 155 -4.70 -29.54 -37.80
CA THR A 155 -3.80 -28.68 -37.00
C THR A 155 -3.62 -27.28 -37.62
N GLU A 156 -3.36 -27.21 -38.92
CA GLU A 156 -3.15 -25.93 -39.61
C GLU A 156 -4.40 -25.04 -39.60
N GLN A 157 -5.59 -25.66 -39.68
CA GLN A 157 -6.86 -24.94 -39.65
C GLN A 157 -7.14 -24.34 -38.28
N VAL A 158 -6.88 -25.11 -37.21
CA VAL A 158 -7.00 -24.63 -35.83
C VAL A 158 -6.05 -23.47 -35.57
N ILE A 159 -4.76 -23.62 -35.92
CA ILE A 159 -3.76 -22.55 -35.75
C ILE A 159 -4.16 -21.29 -36.53
N LYS A 160 -4.63 -21.44 -37.77
CA LYS A 160 -5.10 -20.31 -38.60
C LYS A 160 -6.30 -19.62 -37.97
N ALA A 161 -7.26 -20.37 -37.44
CA ALA A 161 -8.44 -19.82 -36.79
C ALA A 161 -8.11 -19.08 -35.49
N LEU A 162 -7.24 -19.64 -34.64
CA LEU A 162 -6.77 -18.98 -33.41
C LEU A 162 -6.05 -17.66 -33.72
N ASN A 163 -5.20 -17.66 -34.75
CA ASN A 163 -4.47 -16.47 -35.19
C ASN A 163 -5.37 -15.34 -35.73
N ALA A 164 -6.57 -15.69 -36.21
CA ALA A 164 -7.56 -14.74 -36.71
C ALA A 164 -8.45 -14.14 -35.60
N VAL A 165 -8.43 -14.71 -34.39
CA VAL A 165 -9.20 -14.17 -33.25
C VAL A 165 -8.74 -12.74 -32.95
N LYS A 166 -9.71 -11.87 -32.63
CA LYS A 166 -9.47 -10.47 -32.28
C LYS A 166 -9.13 -10.35 -30.80
N ALA A 167 -8.30 -9.36 -30.49
CA ALA A 167 -7.90 -8.98 -29.15
C ALA A 167 -7.98 -7.47 -29.00
N ASP A 168 -8.48 -7.03 -27.85
CA ASP A 168 -8.65 -5.64 -27.50
C ASP A 168 -7.66 -5.20 -26.42
N LYS A 169 -7.35 -3.91 -26.41
CA LYS A 169 -6.52 -3.34 -25.37
C LYS A 169 -7.27 -3.38 -24.04
N THR A 170 -6.66 -3.95 -23.01
CA THR A 170 -7.27 -4.02 -21.68
C THR A 170 -7.27 -2.66 -21.01
N VAL A 171 -8.41 -2.27 -20.43
CA VAL A 171 -8.56 -1.08 -19.60
C VAL A 171 -9.25 -1.49 -18.30
N VAL A 172 -8.53 -1.33 -17.19
CA VAL A 172 -8.99 -1.63 -15.83
C VAL A 172 -8.84 -0.39 -14.96
N ASN A 173 -9.75 -0.25 -13.98
CA ASN A 173 -9.72 0.79 -12.95
C ASN A 173 -9.64 0.14 -11.57
N VAL A 174 -9.22 0.92 -10.58
CA VAL A 174 -9.25 0.52 -9.18
C VAL A 174 -10.61 0.86 -8.58
N ALA A 175 -11.26 -0.12 -7.97
CA ALA A 175 -12.44 0.09 -7.14
C ALA A 175 -12.08 0.11 -5.66
N GLN A 176 -12.75 0.96 -4.88
CA GLN A 176 -12.61 1.02 -3.44
C GLN A 176 -13.99 0.88 -2.81
N ILE A 177 -14.13 -0.13 -1.96
CA ILE A 177 -15.37 -0.44 -1.24
C ILE A 177 -15.10 -0.16 0.24
N ASP A 178 -15.90 0.73 0.84
CA ASP A 178 -15.98 0.89 2.29
C ASP A 178 -17.35 0.33 2.72
N PRO A 179 -17.40 -0.76 3.50
CA PRO A 179 -18.66 -1.39 3.90
C PRO A 179 -19.66 -0.46 4.60
N ARG A 180 -19.19 0.65 5.19
CA ARG A 180 -20.08 1.63 5.84
C ARG A 180 -20.83 2.50 4.85
N ASN A 181 -20.17 2.84 3.74
CA ASN A 181 -20.66 3.84 2.79
C ASN A 181 -21.17 3.18 1.50
N ASP A 182 -20.70 1.98 1.20
CA ASP A 182 -21.07 1.20 0.02
C ASP A 182 -21.36 -0.27 0.38
N PRO A 183 -22.38 -0.54 1.21
CA PRO A 183 -22.81 -1.90 1.51
C PRO A 183 -23.36 -2.60 0.25
N GLU A 184 -23.92 -1.86 -0.71
CA GLU A 184 -24.41 -2.40 -1.97
C GLU A 184 -23.27 -2.88 -2.88
N GLY A 185 -22.20 -2.12 -3.07
CA GLY A 185 -21.03 -2.53 -3.86
C GLY A 185 -20.33 -3.75 -3.24
N LEU A 186 -20.32 -3.83 -1.92
CA LEU A 186 -19.92 -5.03 -1.21
C LEU A 186 -20.89 -6.20 -1.47
N TYR A 187 -22.20 -6.02 -1.25
CA TYR A 187 -23.21 -7.04 -1.56
C TYR A 187 -23.09 -7.53 -3.00
N MET A 188 -22.77 -6.67 -3.95
CA MET A 188 -22.60 -7.02 -5.35
C MET A 188 -21.34 -7.84 -5.61
N LEU A 189 -20.22 -7.50 -4.94
CA LEU A 189 -19.01 -8.32 -4.98
C LEU A 189 -19.26 -9.74 -4.45
N LEU A 190 -20.15 -9.86 -3.48
CA LEU A 190 -20.45 -11.11 -2.79
C LEU A 190 -21.56 -11.92 -3.45
N ALA A 191 -22.64 -11.25 -3.88
CA ALA A 191 -23.76 -11.81 -4.64
C ALA A 191 -23.37 -12.10 -6.11
N GLY A 192 -22.25 -11.54 -6.58
CA GLY A 192 -21.67 -11.79 -7.89
C GLY A 192 -21.25 -13.25 -8.13
N VAL A 193 -21.27 -14.13 -7.13
CA VAL A 193 -21.08 -15.58 -7.37
C VAL A 193 -22.36 -16.25 -7.86
N GLU A 194 -23.54 -15.78 -7.43
CA GLU A 194 -24.85 -16.38 -7.76
C GLU A 194 -25.60 -15.61 -8.86
N ASN A 195 -25.42 -14.29 -8.95
CA ASN A 195 -26.19 -13.42 -9.87
C ASN A 195 -25.52 -13.13 -11.22
N LEU A 196 -24.28 -13.59 -11.46
CA LEU A 196 -23.64 -13.42 -12.78
C LEU A 196 -24.39 -14.15 -13.89
N GLU A 197 -25.06 -15.26 -13.58
CA GLU A 197 -25.92 -15.98 -14.52
C GLU A 197 -27.13 -15.14 -14.97
N GLN A 198 -27.74 -14.38 -14.05
CA GLN A 198 -28.83 -13.45 -14.37
C GLN A 198 -28.34 -12.21 -15.13
N LEU A 199 -27.14 -11.72 -14.81
CA LEU A 199 -26.51 -10.58 -15.50
C LEU A 199 -26.11 -10.89 -16.94
N PHE A 200 -25.77 -12.15 -17.25
CA PHE A 200 -25.17 -12.53 -18.53
C PHE A 200 -25.94 -13.58 -19.35
N GLY A 201 -27.06 -14.15 -18.88
CA GLY A 201 -27.79 -15.11 -19.72
C GLY A 201 -28.99 -15.89 -19.16
N GLY A 202 -29.57 -15.54 -18.02
CA GLY A 202 -30.83 -16.14 -17.54
C GLY A 202 -32.03 -15.23 -17.82
N LYS A 203 -33.12 -15.76 -18.41
CA LYS A 203 -34.38 -15.05 -18.70
C LYS A 203 -34.93 -14.35 -17.45
N THR A 204 -34.51 -13.11 -17.21
CA THR A 204 -35.04 -12.21 -16.18
C THR A 204 -35.43 -10.92 -16.88
N SER A 205 -36.52 -10.30 -16.44
CA SER A 205 -37.08 -9.06 -17.02
C SER A 205 -36.26 -7.80 -16.69
N THR A 206 -35.11 -7.95 -16.04
CA THR A 206 -34.20 -6.88 -15.65
C THR A 206 -32.90 -6.98 -16.43
N THR A 207 -32.87 -6.35 -17.59
CA THR A 207 -31.67 -6.14 -18.40
C THR A 207 -30.77 -5.11 -17.73
N PHE A 208 -29.74 -5.56 -17.00
CA PHE A 208 -28.63 -4.68 -16.66
C PHE A 208 -27.69 -4.57 -17.86
N SER A 209 -27.41 -3.34 -18.29
CA SER A 209 -26.46 -3.08 -19.37
C SER A 209 -25.07 -3.65 -19.03
N PRO A 210 -24.34 -4.24 -19.98
CA PRO A 210 -22.90 -4.52 -19.83
C PRO A 210 -22.06 -3.26 -19.53
N MET A 211 -22.61 -2.08 -19.81
CA MET A 211 -22.06 -0.77 -19.43
C MET A 211 -22.57 -0.25 -18.08
N ALA A 212 -23.39 -1.03 -17.37
CA ALA A 212 -23.74 -0.68 -16.00
C ALA A 212 -22.47 -0.70 -15.15
N HIS A 213 -22.21 0.40 -14.47
CA HIS A 213 -21.13 0.58 -13.48
C HIS A 213 -20.96 -0.65 -12.55
N LYS A 214 -22.09 -1.32 -12.29
CA LYS A 214 -22.31 -2.54 -11.51
C LYS A 214 -21.57 -3.79 -12.02
N VAL A 215 -21.41 -3.98 -13.33
CA VAL A 215 -20.73 -5.15 -13.94
C VAL A 215 -19.22 -4.89 -14.12
N GLY A 216 -18.87 -3.65 -14.47
CA GLY A 216 -17.49 -3.26 -14.73
C GLY A 216 -16.57 -3.33 -13.51
N VAL A 217 -17.10 -3.13 -12.30
CA VAL A 217 -16.27 -3.20 -11.07
C VAL A 217 -15.83 -4.63 -10.74
N LEU A 218 -16.71 -5.62 -10.93
CA LEU A 218 -16.45 -7.02 -10.57
C LEU A 218 -15.57 -7.73 -11.60
N SER A 219 -15.76 -7.42 -12.89
CA SER A 219 -15.00 -8.05 -13.97
C SER A 219 -13.58 -7.51 -14.14
N GLN A 220 -13.22 -6.45 -13.41
CA GLN A 220 -11.90 -5.81 -13.47
C GLN A 220 -10.91 -6.36 -12.44
N GLY A 221 -11.35 -6.91 -11.30
CA GLY A 221 -10.49 -7.64 -10.37
C GLY A 221 -9.51 -6.80 -9.53
N PHE A 222 -9.46 -5.46 -9.64
CA PHE A 222 -8.60 -4.58 -8.84
C PHE A 222 -9.41 -3.84 -7.77
N VAL A 223 -9.49 -4.42 -6.57
CA VAL A 223 -10.41 -3.94 -5.52
C VAL A 223 -9.72 -3.76 -4.18
N VAL A 224 -9.97 -2.63 -3.52
CA VAL A 224 -9.65 -2.44 -2.10
C VAL A 224 -10.93 -2.54 -1.28
N VAL A 225 -10.96 -3.45 -0.31
CA VAL A 225 -12.05 -3.54 0.67
C VAL A 225 -11.53 -3.01 2.01
N ASN A 226 -12.08 -1.89 2.46
CA ASN A 226 -11.65 -1.28 3.71
C ASN A 226 -12.37 -1.84 4.92
N GLU A 227 -11.66 -1.91 6.04
CA GLU A 227 -12.23 -2.26 7.34
C GLU A 227 -13.10 -3.53 7.30
N ILE A 228 -12.57 -4.62 6.73
CA ILE A 228 -13.30 -5.90 6.61
C ILE A 228 -13.79 -6.41 7.97
N GLN A 229 -13.16 -5.99 9.08
CA GLN A 229 -13.61 -6.29 10.43
C GLN A 229 -14.99 -5.69 10.80
N ARG A 230 -15.58 -4.89 9.93
CA ARG A 230 -16.93 -4.32 10.10
C ARG A 230 -17.99 -4.99 9.24
N LEU A 231 -17.62 -6.04 8.51
CA LEU A 231 -18.58 -6.82 7.73
C LEU A 231 -19.53 -7.60 8.65
N PRO A 232 -20.85 -7.56 8.39
CA PRO A 232 -21.77 -8.46 9.07
C PRO A 232 -21.50 -9.92 8.66
N LEU A 233 -21.72 -10.85 9.59
CA LEU A 233 -21.37 -12.28 9.45
C LEU A 233 -22.00 -12.97 8.24
N ASN A 234 -23.25 -12.66 7.90
CA ASN A 234 -23.94 -13.18 6.72
C ASN A 234 -23.26 -12.80 5.39
N PHE A 235 -22.48 -11.72 5.35
CA PHE A 235 -21.69 -11.35 4.17
C PHE A 235 -20.33 -12.04 4.12
N LEU A 236 -19.79 -12.41 5.28
CA LEU A 236 -18.56 -13.19 5.40
C LEU A 236 -18.77 -14.60 4.81
N GLU A 237 -19.93 -15.20 5.05
CA GLU A 237 -20.30 -16.49 4.42
C GLU A 237 -20.38 -16.40 2.90
N ALA A 238 -20.95 -15.32 2.35
CA ALA A 238 -20.98 -15.08 0.90
C ALA A 238 -19.57 -14.87 0.30
N LEU A 239 -18.62 -14.34 1.08
CA LEU A 239 -17.21 -14.26 0.71
C LEU A 239 -16.57 -15.65 0.54
N MET A 240 -17.07 -16.69 1.22
CA MET A 240 -16.41 -18.00 1.21
C MET A 240 -16.33 -18.63 -0.17
N GLY A 241 -17.41 -18.60 -0.96
CA GLY A 241 -17.43 -19.14 -2.32
C GLY A 241 -16.46 -18.41 -3.26
N PHE A 242 -16.28 -17.10 -3.04
CA PHE A 242 -15.31 -16.27 -3.76
C PHE A 242 -13.86 -16.56 -3.32
N LEU A 243 -13.65 -16.87 -2.04
CA LEU A 243 -12.33 -17.07 -1.45
C LEU A 243 -11.76 -18.48 -1.59
N GLU A 244 -12.54 -19.46 -2.04
CA GLU A 244 -12.12 -20.87 -2.06
C GLU A 244 -10.92 -21.18 -2.96
N ASP A 245 -10.71 -20.45 -4.05
CA ASP A 245 -9.59 -20.71 -4.95
C ASP A 245 -8.32 -19.98 -4.49
N PRO A 246 -7.23 -20.69 -4.19
CA PRO A 246 -5.96 -20.06 -3.83
C PRO A 246 -5.21 -19.50 -5.05
N SER A 247 -5.63 -19.80 -6.28
CA SER A 247 -4.89 -19.46 -7.51
C SER A 247 -5.31 -18.16 -8.19
N GLY A 248 -6.40 -17.51 -7.75
CA GLY A 248 -6.84 -16.22 -8.27
C GLY A 248 -8.28 -15.82 -7.88
N ILE A 249 -8.78 -14.76 -8.52
CA ILE A 249 -10.16 -14.27 -8.39
C ILE A 249 -11.05 -15.13 -9.29
N LYS A 250 -11.97 -15.88 -8.70
CA LYS A 250 -12.80 -16.86 -9.41
C LYS A 250 -14.27 -16.54 -9.27
N TYR A 251 -14.98 -16.59 -10.39
CA TYR A 251 -16.43 -16.44 -10.49
C TYR A 251 -17.05 -17.73 -11.05
N SER A 252 -18.35 -17.94 -10.79
CA SER A 252 -19.13 -19.01 -11.42
C SER A 252 -20.08 -18.41 -12.46
N ILE A 253 -20.10 -18.98 -13.66
CA ILE A 253 -21.01 -18.60 -14.74
C ILE A 253 -21.52 -19.87 -15.40
N GLN A 254 -22.84 -20.11 -15.33
CA GLN A 254 -23.50 -21.30 -15.88
C GLN A 254 -22.87 -22.59 -15.32
N GLY A 255 -22.63 -22.60 -14.01
CA GLY A 255 -21.94 -23.69 -13.31
C GLY A 255 -20.46 -23.89 -13.69
N ARG A 256 -19.82 -22.95 -14.39
CA ARG A 256 -18.40 -23.03 -14.76
C ARG A 256 -17.53 -21.96 -14.12
N PRO A 257 -16.30 -22.33 -13.72
CA PRO A 257 -15.36 -21.38 -13.15
C PRO A 257 -14.83 -20.42 -14.23
N VAL A 258 -14.80 -19.12 -13.92
CA VAL A 258 -14.16 -18.08 -14.74
C VAL A 258 -13.16 -17.33 -13.87
N PHE A 259 -11.94 -17.17 -14.39
CA PHE A 259 -10.85 -16.55 -13.65
C PHE A 259 -10.65 -15.12 -14.13
N VAL A 260 -10.59 -14.18 -13.17
CA VAL A 260 -10.26 -12.78 -13.43
C VAL A 260 -8.85 -12.53 -12.93
N ASP A 261 -8.03 -11.97 -13.82
CA ASP A 261 -6.70 -11.50 -13.46
C ASP A 261 -6.83 -10.13 -12.78
N GLY A 262 -6.41 -10.07 -11.52
CA GLY A 262 -6.63 -8.91 -10.67
C GLY A 262 -5.93 -9.05 -9.32
N ALA A 263 -6.10 -8.05 -8.47
CA ALA A 263 -5.59 -8.03 -7.12
C ALA A 263 -6.64 -7.45 -6.16
N MET A 264 -6.95 -8.21 -5.12
CA MET A 264 -7.84 -7.77 -4.05
C MET A 264 -7.08 -7.56 -2.74
N ILE A 265 -7.23 -6.37 -2.18
CA ILE A 265 -6.56 -6.00 -0.94
C ILE A 265 -7.61 -5.66 0.10
N PHE A 266 -7.68 -6.49 1.12
CA PHE A 266 -8.50 -6.24 2.30
C PHE A 266 -7.66 -5.49 3.33
N THR A 267 -8.27 -4.56 4.06
CA THR A 267 -7.62 -3.92 5.20
C THR A 267 -8.43 -4.15 6.46
N SER A 268 -7.74 -4.37 7.57
CA SER A 268 -8.36 -4.52 8.87
C SER A 268 -7.58 -3.82 9.97
N ASN A 269 -8.31 -3.23 10.92
CA ASN A 269 -7.72 -2.67 12.13
C ASN A 269 -7.51 -3.73 13.23
N ALA A 270 -8.16 -4.89 13.12
CA ALA A 270 -8.14 -5.96 14.11
C ALA A 270 -7.94 -7.33 13.43
N PRO A 271 -7.47 -8.38 14.12
CA PRO A 271 -7.41 -9.70 13.49
C PRO A 271 -8.81 -10.20 13.16
N LEU A 272 -8.97 -10.97 12.08
CA LEU A 272 -10.29 -11.54 11.78
C LEU A 272 -10.77 -12.54 12.86
N SER A 273 -9.88 -13.02 13.73
CA SER A 273 -10.26 -13.85 14.87
C SER A 273 -11.15 -13.13 15.89
N VAL A 274 -11.27 -11.80 15.86
CA VAL A 274 -12.24 -11.09 16.73
C VAL A 274 -13.69 -11.46 16.38
N PHE A 275 -13.94 -12.01 15.20
CA PHE A 275 -15.24 -12.53 14.77
C PHE A 275 -15.53 -13.95 15.28
N GLY A 276 -14.66 -14.55 16.09
CA GLY A 276 -14.85 -15.92 16.58
C GLY A 276 -14.59 -17.01 15.54
N GLU A 277 -15.00 -18.24 15.85
CA GLU A 277 -14.79 -19.42 14.98
C GLU A 277 -15.45 -19.28 13.60
N GLU A 278 -16.48 -18.44 13.50
CA GLU A 278 -17.26 -18.18 12.29
C GLU A 278 -16.42 -17.53 11.17
N ALA A 279 -15.33 -16.82 11.50
CA ALA A 279 -14.41 -16.25 10.51
C ALA A 279 -13.22 -17.16 10.14
N GLN A 280 -13.06 -18.31 10.81
CA GLN A 280 -11.97 -19.26 10.54
C GLN A 280 -11.89 -19.71 9.07
N PRO A 281 -13.02 -19.94 8.36
CA PRO A 281 -12.99 -20.25 6.93
C PRO A 281 -12.33 -19.16 6.08
N ILE A 282 -12.46 -17.88 6.46
CA ILE A 282 -11.91 -16.73 5.73
C ILE A 282 -10.44 -16.52 6.06
N ILE A 283 -10.10 -16.63 7.35
CA ILE A 283 -8.70 -16.56 7.84
C ILE A 283 -7.81 -17.57 7.11
N ASN A 284 -8.35 -18.77 6.84
CA ASN A 284 -7.59 -19.81 6.15
C ASN A 284 -7.44 -19.58 4.64
N ARG A 285 -8.24 -18.68 4.03
CA ARG A 285 -8.31 -18.47 2.58
C ARG A 285 -7.65 -17.18 2.11
N ILE A 286 -7.56 -16.14 2.94
CA ILE A 286 -6.85 -14.90 2.61
C ILE A 286 -5.51 -14.89 3.34
N PRO A 287 -4.38 -14.80 2.62
CA PRO A 287 -3.10 -14.66 3.30
C PRO A 287 -3.05 -13.33 4.04
N GLU A 288 -2.83 -13.43 5.35
CA GLU A 288 -2.67 -12.27 6.22
C GLU A 288 -1.24 -11.75 6.13
N VAL A 289 -1.12 -10.44 6.01
CA VAL A 289 0.12 -9.72 6.23
C VAL A 289 -0.12 -8.77 7.38
N LEU A 290 0.62 -8.99 8.46
CA LEU A 290 0.74 -8.02 9.52
C LEU A 290 1.41 -6.80 8.91
N TRP A 291 0.67 -5.70 8.88
CA TRP A 291 1.15 -4.39 8.47
C TRP A 291 1.81 -3.75 9.68
N PRO A 292 3.13 -3.90 9.84
CA PRO A 292 3.80 -3.54 11.08
C PRO A 292 3.90 -2.03 11.15
N ALA A 293 4.13 -1.55 12.37
CA ALA A 293 4.58 -0.20 12.55
C ALA A 293 5.90 0.04 11.78
N ARG A 294 6.06 1.25 11.27
CA ARG A 294 7.28 1.69 10.58
C ARG A 294 8.43 1.80 11.58
N THR A 295 9.68 1.70 11.12
CA THR A 295 10.85 1.83 12.01
C THR A 295 10.98 3.26 12.56
N LYS A 296 11.76 3.45 13.64
CA LYS A 296 12.07 4.79 14.20
C LYS A 296 12.53 5.77 13.12
N LEU A 297 13.49 5.37 12.29
CA LEU A 297 14.06 6.22 11.25
C LEU A 297 13.06 6.53 10.14
N GLU A 298 12.27 5.53 9.72
CA GLU A 298 11.19 5.76 8.75
C GLU A 298 10.13 6.70 9.32
N ARG A 299 9.76 6.56 10.60
CA ARG A 299 8.76 7.40 11.27
C ARG A 299 9.22 8.86 11.34
N ILE A 300 10.47 9.11 11.73
CA ILE A 300 11.10 10.43 11.69
C ILE A 300 11.02 11.01 10.27
N LYS A 301 11.30 10.19 9.24
CA LYS A 301 11.28 10.64 7.86
C LYS A 301 9.88 11.05 7.39
N ILE A 302 8.85 10.31 7.79
CA ILE A 302 7.46 10.64 7.48
C ILE A 302 7.04 11.95 8.15
N VAL A 303 7.40 12.15 9.41
CA VAL A 303 7.15 13.41 10.11
C VAL A 303 7.86 14.58 9.42
N GLU A 304 9.11 14.38 8.96
CA GLU A 304 9.83 15.38 8.17
C GLU A 304 9.06 15.76 6.89
N ASP A 305 8.54 14.78 6.14
CA ASP A 305 7.78 15.06 4.92
C ASP A 305 6.47 15.80 5.22
N MET A 306 5.76 15.41 6.29
CA MET A 306 4.52 16.05 6.72
C MET A 306 4.75 17.52 7.11
N PHE A 307 5.84 17.81 7.82
CA PHE A 307 6.24 19.20 8.11
C PHE A 307 6.51 20.00 6.83
N LYS A 308 7.22 19.40 5.85
CA LYS A 308 7.49 20.07 4.57
C LYS A 308 6.21 20.37 3.80
N GLU A 309 5.29 19.42 3.77
CA GLU A 309 3.99 19.58 3.14
C GLU A 309 3.20 20.72 3.80
N HIS A 310 3.01 20.68 5.12
CA HIS A 310 2.27 21.71 5.86
C HIS A 310 2.86 23.11 5.70
N LEU A 311 4.19 23.24 5.78
CA LEU A 311 4.85 24.53 5.55
C LEU A 311 4.59 25.05 4.15
N THR A 312 4.63 24.17 3.15
CA THR A 312 4.37 24.55 1.75
C THR A 312 2.91 24.98 1.55
N LEU A 313 1.96 24.27 2.14
CA LEU A 313 0.54 24.61 2.06
C LEU A 313 0.25 25.97 2.71
N CYS A 314 0.78 26.20 3.91
CA CYS A 314 0.62 27.48 4.63
C CYS A 314 1.29 28.64 3.91
N LEU A 315 2.46 28.43 3.28
CA LEU A 315 3.15 29.48 2.52
C LEU A 315 2.37 29.93 1.27
N ASN A 316 1.51 29.07 0.74
CA ASN A 316 0.77 29.32 -0.49
C ASN A 316 -0.72 29.66 -0.24
N ASP A 317 -1.14 29.83 1.02
CA ASP A 317 -2.54 30.05 1.42
C ASP A 317 -3.52 29.02 0.79
N MET A 318 -3.05 27.79 0.59
CA MET A 318 -3.82 26.76 -0.11
C MET A 318 -4.70 25.97 0.84
N THR A 319 -6.00 25.86 0.52
CA THR A 319 -6.88 24.83 1.09
C THR A 319 -6.53 23.48 0.48
N ALA A 320 -6.32 22.46 1.31
CA ALA A 320 -5.76 21.17 0.88
C ALA A 320 -6.59 20.50 -0.24
N ASN A 321 -5.94 20.21 -1.37
CA ASN A 321 -6.50 19.46 -2.51
C ASN A 321 -5.46 18.42 -2.98
N PRO A 322 -5.82 17.11 -3.12
CA PRO A 322 -4.88 16.04 -3.43
C PRO A 322 -4.15 16.16 -4.78
N ALA A 323 -4.69 16.88 -5.76
CA ALA A 323 -4.04 17.09 -7.06
C ALA A 323 -3.00 18.24 -7.05
N LEU A 324 -3.07 19.15 -6.06
CA LEU A 324 -2.18 20.31 -5.91
C LEU A 324 -0.84 19.95 -5.27
N VAL A 325 -0.77 18.89 -4.44
CA VAL A 325 0.47 18.34 -3.86
C VAL A 325 1.45 17.86 -4.95
N SER A 326 0.93 17.25 -6.03
CA SER A 326 1.72 16.83 -7.21
C SER A 326 2.30 18.00 -8.01
N LEU A 327 1.73 19.20 -7.90
CA LEU A 327 2.19 20.41 -8.58
C LEU A 327 3.31 21.14 -7.77
N LEU A 328 3.33 20.95 -6.45
CA LEU A 328 4.30 21.56 -5.52
C LEU A 328 5.68 20.84 -5.49
N GLU A 329 5.74 19.60 -6.00
CA GLU A 329 6.99 18.85 -6.23
C GLU A 329 7.94 19.53 -7.25
N LYS A 330 7.51 20.62 -7.91
CA LYS A 330 8.34 21.38 -8.86
C LYS A 330 8.91 22.69 -8.31
N THR A 331 8.57 23.12 -7.10
CA THR A 331 8.95 24.45 -6.57
C THR A 331 10.02 24.40 -5.49
N LYS A 332 11.07 25.21 -5.72
CA LYS A 332 12.36 25.27 -5.02
C LYS A 332 12.30 25.96 -3.64
N GLN A 333 13.23 25.52 -2.79
CA GLN A 333 13.88 26.20 -1.64
C GLN A 333 13.02 26.79 -0.52
N PHE A 334 13.23 26.26 0.69
CA PHE A 334 12.81 26.89 1.96
C PHE A 334 13.46 28.27 2.11
N GLY A 335 12.64 29.32 1.97
CA GLY A 335 13.02 30.70 2.24
C GLY A 335 12.65 31.08 3.68
N LYS A 336 13.66 31.33 4.52
CA LYS A 336 13.57 31.99 5.86
C LYS A 336 12.67 31.35 6.93
N LYS A 337 11.99 30.23 6.65
CA LYS A 337 11.13 29.50 7.59
C LYS A 337 11.50 28.01 7.52
N GLY A 338 11.63 27.35 8.67
CA GLY A 338 12.08 25.96 8.75
C GLY A 338 11.65 25.27 10.04
N VAL A 339 11.95 23.98 10.14
CA VAL A 339 11.71 23.16 11.34
C VAL A 339 13.03 22.57 11.78
N SER A 340 13.33 22.66 13.07
CA SER A 340 14.49 22.00 13.66
C SER A 340 14.41 20.49 13.47
N LYS A 341 15.55 19.88 13.17
CA LYS A 341 15.70 18.43 13.14
C LYS A 341 15.38 17.79 14.49
N LEU A 342 15.65 18.47 15.61
CA LEU A 342 15.25 17.98 16.95
C LEU A 342 13.73 17.91 17.11
N ALA A 343 12.99 18.91 16.62
CA ALA A 343 11.52 18.92 16.67
C ALA A 343 10.92 17.77 15.84
N ILE A 344 11.45 17.56 14.64
CA ILE A 344 11.06 16.45 13.75
C ILE A 344 11.34 15.11 14.43
N GLN A 345 12.53 14.95 15.02
CA GLN A 345 12.90 13.73 15.72
C GLN A 345 12.05 13.49 16.96
N PHE A 346 11.78 14.52 17.76
CA PHE A 346 10.93 14.42 18.94
C PHE A 346 9.54 13.90 18.61
N ILE A 347 8.86 14.52 17.64
CA ILE A 347 7.52 14.10 17.22
C ILE A 347 7.56 12.69 16.60
N GLY A 348 8.57 12.40 15.77
CA GLY A 348 8.76 11.09 15.15
C GLY A 348 9.02 9.97 16.16
N LEU A 349 9.85 10.23 17.17
CA LEU A 349 10.16 9.29 18.24
C LEU A 349 9.00 9.11 19.20
N MET A 350 8.29 10.17 19.57
CA MET A 350 7.08 10.07 20.38
C MET A 350 6.04 9.18 19.69
N ALA A 351 5.80 9.37 18.40
CA ALA A 351 4.91 8.50 17.64
C ALA A 351 5.42 7.06 17.56
N ASP A 352 6.72 6.85 17.33
CA ASP A 352 7.29 5.51 17.39
C ASP A 352 7.06 4.89 18.78
N LEU A 353 7.46 5.55 19.86
CA LEU A 353 7.35 5.08 21.24
C LEU A 353 5.90 4.78 21.67
N SER A 354 4.91 5.44 21.08
CA SER A 354 3.48 5.16 21.30
C SER A 354 3.05 3.76 20.82
N ILE A 355 3.86 3.12 19.97
CA ILE A 355 3.58 1.82 19.40
C ILE A 355 4.17 0.74 20.34
N PRO A 356 3.37 -0.25 20.78
CA PRO A 356 3.85 -1.37 21.57
C PRO A 356 5.00 -2.11 20.89
N ASN A 357 6.01 -2.52 21.66
CA ASN A 357 7.19 -3.21 21.13
C ASN A 357 6.84 -4.47 20.35
N ALA A 358 5.79 -5.20 20.71
CA ALA A 358 5.35 -6.39 19.97
C ALA A 358 4.84 -6.07 18.55
N LEU A 359 4.35 -4.84 18.29
CA LEU A 359 3.99 -4.38 16.94
C LEU A 359 5.20 -3.86 16.14
N LYS A 360 6.30 -3.53 16.83
CA LYS A 360 7.58 -3.13 16.23
C LYS A 360 8.51 -4.32 15.97
N SER A 361 8.49 -5.31 16.86
CA SER A 361 9.32 -6.52 16.82
C SER A 361 8.75 -7.51 15.82
N GLY A 362 8.83 -7.17 14.53
CA GLY A 362 8.26 -7.96 13.43
C GLY A 362 9.17 -8.10 12.22
N GLU A 363 10.42 -7.64 12.28
CA GLU A 363 11.30 -7.55 11.10
C GLU A 363 11.77 -8.88 10.51
N THR A 364 11.39 -10.04 11.06
CA THR A 364 11.65 -11.31 10.37
C THR A 364 10.42 -12.22 10.39
N GLU A 365 10.01 -12.66 9.20
CA GLU A 365 8.96 -13.65 8.91
C GLU A 365 8.99 -14.89 9.84
N ALA A 366 10.16 -15.27 10.34
CA ALA A 366 10.36 -16.35 11.31
C ALA A 366 9.66 -16.11 12.67
N TYR A 367 9.47 -14.85 13.06
CA TYR A 367 8.78 -14.47 14.30
C TYR A 367 7.25 -14.54 14.13
N ALA A 368 6.69 -14.07 13.01
CA ALA A 368 5.24 -14.04 12.76
C ALA A 368 4.61 -15.43 12.50
N ARG A 369 5.42 -16.42 12.09
CA ARG A 369 4.96 -17.82 11.89
C ARG A 369 4.73 -18.58 13.21
N LYS A 370 5.26 -18.10 14.34
CA LYS A 370 5.07 -18.74 15.66
C LYS A 370 3.75 -18.26 16.27
N LYS A 371 2.90 -19.20 16.68
CA LYS A 371 1.59 -18.94 17.32
C LYS A 371 1.70 -17.91 18.46
N VAL A 372 2.68 -18.09 19.35
CA VAL A 372 2.92 -17.19 20.51
C VAL A 372 3.16 -15.74 20.08
N THR A 373 3.97 -15.51 19.05
CA THR A 373 4.26 -14.14 18.56
C THR A 373 3.04 -13.51 17.90
N ARG A 374 2.28 -14.29 17.14
CA ARG A 374 1.04 -13.83 16.51
C ARG A 374 0.02 -13.43 17.59
N ASP A 375 -0.10 -14.21 18.66
CA ASP A 375 -0.96 -13.91 19.79
C ASP A 375 -0.50 -12.63 20.53
N MET A 376 0.81 -12.44 20.71
CA MET A 376 1.37 -11.20 21.28
C MET A 376 1.08 -9.98 20.41
N PHE A 377 1.23 -10.09 19.09
CA PHE A 377 0.92 -9.02 18.14
C PHE A 377 -0.57 -8.67 18.21
N PHE A 378 -1.46 -9.66 18.18
CA PHE A 378 -2.91 -9.43 18.25
C PHE A 378 -3.35 -8.86 19.60
N LYS A 379 -2.76 -9.33 20.72
CA LYS A 379 -3.00 -8.75 22.04
C LYS A 379 -2.60 -7.28 22.07
N SER A 380 -1.42 -6.96 21.54
CA SER A 380 -0.94 -5.57 21.47
C SER A 380 -1.77 -4.71 20.52
N LEU A 381 -2.32 -5.30 19.46
CA LEU A 381 -3.25 -4.63 18.56
C LEU A 381 -4.61 -4.38 19.23
N ILE A 382 -5.04 -5.22 20.16
CA ILE A 382 -6.24 -4.94 20.97
C ILE A 382 -5.95 -3.82 21.98
N GLU A 383 -4.79 -3.88 22.65
CA GLU A 383 -4.36 -2.86 23.61
C GLU A 383 -4.24 -1.47 22.99
N ILE A 384 -3.69 -1.36 21.77
CA ILE A 384 -3.52 -0.07 21.08
C ILE A 384 -4.84 0.58 20.65
N HIS A 385 -5.93 -0.19 20.58
CA HIS A 385 -7.28 0.35 20.33
C HIS A 385 -8.03 0.68 21.63
N ASP A 386 -7.42 0.46 22.79
CA ASP A 386 -7.94 0.83 24.11
C ASP A 386 -7.26 2.14 24.56
N PRO A 387 -7.90 3.31 24.37
CA PRO A 387 -7.28 4.61 24.65
C PRO A 387 -6.92 4.80 26.12
N GLU A 388 -7.59 4.08 27.02
CA GLU A 388 -7.33 4.13 28.46
C GLU A 388 -6.06 3.38 28.85
N LYS A 389 -5.67 2.37 28.07
CA LYS A 389 -4.50 1.53 28.34
C LYS A 389 -3.27 1.92 27.55
N THR A 390 -3.43 2.37 26.31
CA THR A 390 -2.30 2.67 25.45
C THR A 390 -2.64 3.85 24.52
N PRO A 391 -2.14 5.06 24.82
CA PRO A 391 -2.35 6.22 23.98
C PRO A 391 -1.48 6.10 22.73
N HIS A 392 -2.12 5.73 21.64
CA HIS A 392 -1.50 5.58 20.34
C HIS A 392 -1.50 6.92 19.58
N VAL A 393 -0.31 7.35 19.15
CA VAL A 393 -0.17 8.53 18.29
C VAL A 393 -0.06 8.07 16.83
N ASP A 394 -1.23 7.94 16.18
CA ASP A 394 -1.30 7.55 14.77
C ASP A 394 -0.89 8.69 13.81
N LEU A 395 -0.81 8.41 12.50
CA LEU A 395 -0.44 9.44 11.50
C LEU A 395 -1.46 10.58 11.41
N ARG A 396 -2.73 10.37 11.76
CA ARG A 396 -3.75 11.42 11.73
C ARG A 396 -3.56 12.39 12.90
N THR A 397 -3.26 11.85 14.08
CA THR A 397 -2.89 12.64 15.25
C THR A 397 -1.61 13.42 14.99
N LEU A 398 -0.59 12.78 14.37
CA LEU A 398 0.62 13.48 13.95
C LEU A 398 0.35 14.62 12.97
N TYR A 399 -0.49 14.40 11.96
CA TYR A 399 -0.85 15.45 11.00
C TYR A 399 -1.50 16.65 11.71
N SER A 400 -2.37 16.38 12.68
CA SER A 400 -3.04 17.43 13.47
C SER A 400 -2.04 18.20 14.36
N LEU A 401 -1.15 17.48 15.05
CA LEU A 401 -0.08 18.06 15.86
C LEU A 401 0.85 18.95 15.03
N ILE A 402 1.27 18.46 13.86
CA ILE A 402 2.16 19.18 12.95
C ILE A 402 1.44 20.41 12.37
N GLY A 403 0.19 20.26 11.92
CA GLY A 403 -0.63 21.35 11.43
C GLY A 403 -0.78 22.46 12.46
N GLU A 404 -1.11 22.11 13.71
CA GLU A 404 -1.23 23.07 14.81
C GLU A 404 0.10 23.77 15.12
N THR A 405 1.19 23.02 15.13
CA THR A 405 2.54 23.56 15.35
C THR A 405 2.91 24.58 14.27
N VAL A 406 2.59 24.29 13.01
CA VAL A 406 2.88 25.18 11.87
C VAL A 406 1.98 26.41 11.88
N LEU A 407 0.69 26.26 12.16
CA LEU A 407 -0.28 27.37 12.21
C LEU A 407 0.08 28.38 13.30
N ARG A 408 0.46 27.89 14.49
CA ARG A 408 0.82 28.76 15.62
C ARG A 408 2.22 29.36 15.52
N LYS A 409 3.01 29.03 14.49
CA LYS A 409 4.37 29.59 14.37
C LYS A 409 4.38 31.11 14.30
N ASP A 410 3.35 31.72 13.69
CA ASP A 410 3.26 33.18 13.56
C ASP A 410 2.87 33.85 14.89
N GLU A 411 2.28 33.09 15.82
CA GLU A 411 2.10 33.52 17.21
C GLU A 411 3.44 33.51 17.97
N PHE A 412 4.27 32.48 17.76
CA PHE A 412 5.56 32.34 18.42
C PHE A 412 6.63 33.30 17.89
N TYR A 413 6.60 33.60 16.58
CA TYR A 413 7.71 34.26 15.88
C TYR A 413 7.32 35.54 15.14
N LYS A 414 6.23 36.20 15.56
CA LYS A 414 5.67 37.41 14.92
C LYS A 414 6.68 38.54 14.66
N GLN A 415 7.75 38.61 15.45
CA GLN A 415 8.78 39.66 15.38
C GLN A 415 10.10 39.20 14.74
N ASN A 416 10.24 37.91 14.39
CA ASN A 416 11.49 37.36 13.88
C ASN A 416 11.53 37.31 12.35
N SER A 417 12.63 37.80 11.77
CA SER A 417 12.86 37.74 10.31
C SER A 417 13.13 36.32 9.78
N VAL A 418 13.42 35.39 10.68
CA VAL A 418 13.57 33.95 10.46
C VAL A 418 12.68 33.24 11.49
N ALA A 419 11.85 32.29 11.08
CA ALA A 419 11.04 31.50 12.01
C ALA A 419 11.46 30.03 11.94
N MET A 420 12.08 29.54 13.01
CA MET A 420 12.42 28.14 13.18
C MET A 420 11.51 27.52 14.22
N LEU A 421 10.72 26.51 13.81
CA LEU A 421 9.97 25.70 14.76
C LEU A 421 10.95 24.84 15.57
N THR A 422 11.02 25.09 16.86
CA THR A 422 11.97 24.49 17.80
C THR A 422 11.40 23.23 18.46
N LEU A 423 12.26 22.50 19.19
CA LEU A 423 11.84 21.39 20.02
C LEU A 423 10.84 21.83 21.11
N ASP A 424 11.07 23.00 21.70
CA ASP A 424 10.23 23.55 22.77
C ASP A 424 8.83 23.90 22.26
N ASP A 425 8.73 24.43 21.04
CA ASP A 425 7.43 24.67 20.39
C ASP A 425 6.68 23.36 20.19
N ALA A 426 7.34 22.35 19.63
CA ALA A 426 6.76 21.04 19.39
C ALA A 426 6.29 20.38 20.71
N LYS A 427 7.11 20.46 21.77
CA LYS A 427 6.75 19.96 23.10
C LYS A 427 5.53 20.68 23.66
N ARG A 428 5.51 22.03 23.60
CA ARG A 428 4.39 22.83 24.10
C ARG A 428 3.08 22.49 23.39
N ILE A 429 3.12 22.25 22.08
CA ILE A 429 1.93 21.84 21.32
C ILE A 429 1.49 20.43 21.69
N VAL A 430 2.41 19.47 21.77
CA VAL A 430 2.11 18.09 22.18
C VAL A 430 1.45 18.05 23.57
N GLU A 431 1.88 18.89 24.51
CA GLU A 431 1.29 19.01 25.85
C GLU A 431 -0.16 19.53 25.86
N LEU A 432 -0.63 20.14 24.76
CA LEU A 432 -2.03 20.56 24.60
C LEU A 432 -2.95 19.42 24.15
N PHE A 433 -2.38 18.27 23.75
CA PHE A 433 -3.12 17.08 23.36
C PHE A 433 -3.14 16.10 24.53
N ASP A 434 -4.08 15.14 24.52
CA ASP A 434 -4.19 14.07 25.52
C ASP A 434 -3.09 13.00 25.37
N ILE A 435 -1.83 13.43 25.30
CA ILE A 435 -0.65 12.59 25.19
C ILE A 435 0.01 12.48 26.57
N PRO A 436 0.27 11.27 27.09
CA PRO A 436 0.85 11.14 28.41
C PRO A 436 2.24 11.74 28.55
N ARG A 437 2.49 12.33 29.72
CA ARG A 437 3.78 12.95 30.06
C ARG A 437 4.96 11.97 30.04
N ASN A 438 4.75 10.70 30.41
CA ASN A 438 5.81 9.69 30.34
C ASN A 438 6.27 9.47 28.89
N LEU A 439 5.33 9.38 27.93
CA LEU A 439 5.67 9.24 26.51
C LEU A 439 6.46 10.44 25.98
N ILE A 440 6.07 11.66 26.38
CA ILE A 440 6.80 12.91 26.06
C ILE A 440 8.23 12.85 26.62
N ASN A 441 8.38 12.46 27.89
CA ASN A 441 9.69 12.38 28.55
C ASN A 441 10.60 11.32 27.91
N ASP A 442 10.04 10.15 27.58
CA ASP A 442 10.79 9.07 26.92
C ASP A 442 11.28 9.51 25.53
N ALA A 443 10.43 10.21 24.76
CA ALA A 443 10.82 10.78 23.47
C ALA A 443 11.95 11.80 23.61
N MET A 444 11.89 12.68 24.62
CA MET A 444 12.96 13.65 24.90
C MET A 444 14.29 12.96 25.25
N GLN A 445 14.26 11.89 26.04
CA GLN A 445 15.46 11.11 26.37
C GLN A 445 16.05 10.41 25.14
N GLU A 446 15.20 9.92 24.24
CA GLU A 446 15.64 9.26 23.01
C GLU A 446 16.26 10.28 22.03
N VAL A 447 15.66 11.48 21.89
CA VAL A 447 16.26 12.60 21.13
C VAL A 447 17.63 12.96 21.69
N LYS A 448 17.74 13.11 23.02
CA LYS A 448 19.01 13.35 23.71
C LYS A 448 20.05 12.27 23.38
N THR A 449 19.65 11.00 23.43
CA THR A 449 20.53 9.87 23.13
C THR A 449 21.00 9.89 21.68
N MET A 450 20.12 10.15 20.72
CA MET A 450 20.48 10.25 19.30
C MET A 450 21.40 11.44 19.03
N LEU A 451 21.10 12.63 19.58
CA LEU A 451 21.95 13.81 19.46
C LEU A 451 23.37 13.53 19.97
N ARG A 452 23.48 12.95 21.17
CA ARG A 452 24.77 12.59 21.77
C ARG A 452 25.55 11.58 20.92
N ARG A 453 24.89 10.55 20.36
CA ARG A 453 25.53 9.59 19.45
C ARG A 453 26.06 10.25 18.19
N THR A 454 25.31 11.16 17.58
CA THR A 454 25.75 11.90 16.38
C THR A 454 26.90 12.86 16.66
N ILE A 455 26.99 13.41 17.88
CA ILE A 455 28.13 14.25 18.29
C ILE A 455 29.39 13.39 18.50
N LYS A 456 29.24 12.14 18.96
CA LYS A 456 30.35 11.24 19.33
C LYS A 456 30.91 10.39 18.18
N THR A 457 30.51 10.60 16.93
CA THR A 457 30.88 9.75 15.76
C THR A 457 32.37 9.76 15.35
N ASP A 458 33.30 9.99 16.27
CA ASP A 458 34.73 9.67 16.11
C ASP A 458 35.19 8.42 16.91
N GLU A 459 34.46 7.90 17.92
CA GLU A 459 34.84 6.64 18.60
C GLU A 459 33.61 5.81 19.07
N GLU A 460 33.58 4.51 18.74
CA GLU A 460 32.48 3.57 19.03
C GLU A 460 32.30 3.30 20.54
N LEU A 461 31.07 3.42 21.04
CA LEU A 461 30.65 2.87 22.34
C LEU A 461 29.49 1.89 22.14
N THR A 462 29.74 0.61 22.41
CA THR A 462 28.85 -0.51 22.08
C THR A 462 28.00 -1.04 23.25
N THR A 463 28.01 -0.41 24.44
CA THR A 463 27.30 -0.93 25.63
C THR A 463 26.53 0.13 26.44
N VAL A 464 25.46 -0.28 27.12
CA VAL A 464 24.59 0.60 27.94
C VAL A 464 25.28 1.12 29.21
N GLN A 465 26.25 0.36 29.75
CA GLN A 465 27.07 0.77 30.88
C GLN A 465 28.06 1.88 30.52
N SER A 466 28.68 1.84 29.34
CA SER A 466 29.57 2.92 28.90
C SER A 466 28.80 4.21 28.58
N ILE A 467 27.54 4.11 28.15
CA ILE A 467 26.64 5.26 28.01
C ILE A 467 26.36 5.90 29.38
N SER A 468 26.23 5.11 30.45
CA SER A 468 25.89 5.61 31.79
C SER A 468 27.09 6.26 32.51
N GLU A 469 28.28 5.70 32.38
CA GLU A 469 29.51 6.27 32.98
C GLU A 469 29.99 7.56 32.28
N ASP A 470 29.59 7.78 31.02
CA ASP A 470 29.85 9.01 30.27
C ASP A 470 28.80 10.11 30.48
N ILE A 471 27.64 9.80 31.07
CA ILE A 471 26.62 10.81 31.41
C ILE A 471 27.17 11.85 32.39
N ASP A 472 28.07 11.43 33.28
CA ASP A 472 28.66 12.26 34.34
C ASP A 472 29.90 13.06 33.89
N LYS A 473 30.41 12.84 32.66
CA LYS A 473 31.72 13.38 32.20
C LYS A 473 31.67 14.39 31.06
N MET A 474 30.51 14.74 30.52
CA MET A 474 30.46 15.81 29.51
C MET A 474 30.74 17.16 30.19
N LYS A 475 31.93 17.71 29.92
CA LYS A 475 32.33 19.07 30.29
C LYS A 475 31.29 20.07 29.78
N ALA A 476 31.13 21.18 30.50
CA ALA A 476 30.45 22.37 29.99
C ALA A 476 30.97 22.72 28.60
N LEU A 477 30.09 22.74 27.60
CA LEU A 477 30.40 23.16 26.23
C LEU A 477 30.45 24.68 26.19
N THR A 478 31.46 25.23 25.51
CA THR A 478 31.48 26.67 25.20
C THR A 478 30.41 27.03 24.16
N ASP A 479 30.00 28.30 24.14
CA ASP A 479 29.05 28.82 23.14
C ASP A 479 29.50 28.57 21.69
N GLU A 480 30.81 28.57 21.43
CA GLU A 480 31.37 28.28 20.11
C GLU A 480 31.26 26.79 19.74
N GLU A 481 31.52 25.89 20.69
CA GLU A 481 31.37 24.45 20.50
C GLU A 481 29.90 24.07 20.30
N LEU A 482 29.00 24.66 21.08
CA LEU A 482 27.57 24.48 20.94
C LEU A 482 27.07 24.97 19.58
N SER A 483 27.53 26.13 19.13
CA SER A 483 27.19 26.67 17.80
C SER A 483 27.67 25.74 16.67
N LYS A 484 28.88 25.18 16.78
CA LYS A 484 29.39 24.19 15.81
C LYS A 484 28.53 22.93 15.77
N ILE A 485 28.11 22.43 16.92
CA ILE A 485 27.21 21.27 17.03
C ILE A 485 25.87 21.57 16.36
N ILE A 486 25.26 22.73 16.63
CA ILE A 486 23.99 23.14 16.02
C ILE A 486 24.13 23.22 14.49
N ILE A 487 25.18 23.87 13.99
CA ILE A 487 25.42 23.99 12.55
C ILE A 487 25.54 22.62 11.89
N ALA A 488 26.35 21.72 12.45
CA ALA A 488 26.60 20.40 11.89
C ALA A 488 25.35 19.50 11.97
N TYR A 489 24.63 19.55 13.10
CA TYR A 489 23.48 18.67 13.32
C TYR A 489 22.28 19.04 12.46
N GLU A 490 21.99 20.34 12.36
CA GLU A 490 20.89 20.91 11.58
C GLU A 490 21.24 21.08 10.09
N GLY A 491 22.49 20.87 9.69
CA GLY A 491 22.94 20.95 8.29
C GLY A 491 22.97 22.37 7.74
N LEU A 492 23.41 23.33 8.55
CA LEU A 492 23.41 24.76 8.23
C LEU A 492 24.69 25.24 7.53
N GLU A 493 25.64 24.36 7.22
CA GLU A 493 26.99 24.72 6.74
C GLU A 493 26.97 25.55 5.46
N LYS A 494 25.98 25.29 4.60
CA LYS A 494 25.82 25.97 3.30
C LYS A 494 24.96 27.24 3.38
N GLN A 495 24.45 27.60 4.56
CA GLN A 495 23.60 28.78 4.75
C GLN A 495 24.44 30.04 4.96
N PRO A 496 23.93 31.23 4.60
CA PRO A 496 24.57 32.51 4.92
C PRO A 496 24.77 32.69 6.43
N LYS A 497 25.92 33.26 6.87
CA LYS A 497 26.22 33.48 8.30
C LYS A 497 25.11 34.18 9.08
N LYS A 498 24.51 35.23 8.50
CA LYS A 498 23.38 35.96 9.11
C LYS A 498 22.16 35.06 9.37
N ILE A 499 21.93 34.06 8.53
CA ILE A 499 20.86 33.07 8.72
C ILE A 499 21.29 32.05 9.78
N GLN A 500 22.54 31.57 9.73
CA GLN A 500 23.08 30.67 10.75
C GLN A 500 22.95 31.28 12.15
N GLU A 501 23.40 32.51 12.37
CA GLU A 501 23.32 33.21 13.66
C GLU A 501 21.88 33.36 14.17
N ALA A 502 20.95 33.73 13.28
CA ALA A 502 19.53 33.87 13.63
C ALA A 502 18.83 32.54 13.93
N VAL A 503 19.26 31.45 13.32
CA VAL A 503 18.76 30.09 13.59
C VAL A 503 19.38 29.56 14.90
N ILE A 504 20.68 29.72 15.09
CA ILE A 504 21.38 29.30 16.31
C ILE A 504 20.77 29.96 17.54
N SER A 505 20.46 31.25 17.51
CA SER A 505 19.86 31.93 18.65
C SER A 505 18.49 31.37 19.05
N GLN A 506 17.71 30.87 18.10
CA GLN A 506 16.41 30.22 18.36
C GLN A 506 16.57 28.78 18.87
N LEU A 507 17.58 28.05 18.38
CA LEU A 507 17.78 26.64 18.72
C LEU A 507 18.60 26.42 19.99
N LYS A 508 19.47 27.38 20.35
CA LYS A 508 20.40 27.28 21.47
C LYS A 508 19.76 26.77 22.77
N PRO A 509 18.59 27.30 23.23
CA PRO A 509 17.96 26.83 24.47
C PRO A 509 17.63 25.32 24.47
N SER A 510 17.09 24.80 23.36
CA SER A 510 16.73 23.38 23.25
C SER A 510 17.96 22.47 23.31
N TYR A 511 19.09 22.90 22.73
CA TYR A 511 20.33 22.13 22.75
C TYR A 511 21.01 22.15 24.13
N GLU A 512 21.01 23.29 24.82
CA GLU A 512 21.54 23.43 26.18
C GLU A 512 20.79 22.50 27.16
N GLN A 513 19.46 22.49 27.08
CA GLN A 513 18.62 21.65 27.91
C GLN A 513 18.91 20.14 27.69
N LEU A 514 19.08 19.71 26.43
CA LEU A 514 19.33 18.31 26.12
C LEU A 514 20.74 17.85 26.49
N LEU A 515 21.73 18.73 26.30
CA LEU A 515 23.13 18.39 26.55
C LEU A 515 23.54 18.56 28.01
N LEU A 516 22.74 19.27 28.83
CA LEU A 516 23.06 19.66 30.22
C LEU A 516 24.32 20.52 30.27
N VAL A 517 24.36 21.57 29.44
CA VAL A 517 25.47 22.53 29.46
C VAL A 517 25.25 23.49 30.64
N ASP A 518 25.95 23.27 31.76
CA ASP A 518 26.08 24.29 32.79
C ASP A 518 27.05 25.37 32.28
N HIS A 519 26.63 26.64 32.26
CA HIS A 519 27.53 27.74 31.94
C HIS A 519 28.55 27.93 33.08
N ILE A 520 29.85 27.94 32.76
CA ILE A 520 30.93 28.29 33.69
C ILE A 520 31.05 29.81 33.77
#